data_AF-A0A699XD90-F1
#
_entry.id   AF-A0A699XD90-F1
#
_cell.length_a   1.000
_cell.length_b   1.000
_cell.length_c   1.000
_cell.angle_alpha   90.00
_cell.angle_beta   90.00
_cell.angle_gamma   90.00
#
_symmetry.space_group_name_H-M   'P 1'
#
loop_
_entity.id
_entity.type
_entity.pdbx_description
1 polymer ?
#
loop_
_entity_poly.entity_id
_entity_poly.type
_entity_poly.pdbx_seq_one_letter_code
_entity_poly.pdbx_strand_id
1 'polypeptide(L)'
;EDEPPKVERKELPPYLEYAFLGNNREWPVIIAKDLISKEKTNLLNVLKTRKKAIAWKLTNIKGIDPEFCLHKILLEEEHSPKVQSQR
;
A
#
# COMPACT_ATOMS: atom_id res chain seq x y z
N GLU A 1 -7.46 -6.02 17.60
CA GLU A 1 -7.50 -6.86 16.38
C GLU A 1 -7.26 -5.94 15.19
N ASP A 2 -6.40 -6.33 14.24
CA ASP A 2 -6.13 -5.54 13.03
C ASP A 2 -7.29 -5.73 12.06
N GLU A 3 -8.26 -4.83 12.09
CA GLU A 3 -9.35 -4.83 11.10
C GLU A 3 -8.83 -4.49 9.69
N PRO A 4 -9.35 -5.17 8.66
CA PRO A 4 -8.98 -4.89 7.27
C PRO A 4 -9.30 -3.45 6.88
N PRO A 5 -8.40 -2.75 6.16
CA PRO A 5 -8.70 -1.43 5.67
C PRO A 5 -9.86 -1.51 4.68
N LYS A 6 -10.88 -0.67 4.90
CA LYS A 6 -12.01 -0.49 3.97
C LYS A 6 -11.51 0.32 2.76
N VAL A 7 -10.80 -0.34 1.84
CA VAL A 7 -10.21 0.30 0.65
C VAL A 7 -11.24 0.37 -0.46
N GLU A 8 -11.66 1.58 -0.85
CA GLU A 8 -12.27 1.82 -2.16
C GLU A 8 -11.20 1.56 -3.23
N ARG A 9 -11.38 0.49 -4.01
CA ARG A 9 -10.38 0.06 -4.99
C ARG A 9 -10.32 1.07 -6.13
N LYS A 10 -9.12 1.58 -6.38
CA LYS A 10 -8.87 2.43 -7.54
C LYS A 10 -8.74 1.56 -8.79
N GLU A 11 -9.03 2.14 -9.95
CA GLU A 11 -8.66 1.50 -11.22
C GLU A 11 -7.14 1.40 -11.31
N LEU A 12 -6.66 0.20 -11.64
CA LEU A 12 -5.24 -0.07 -11.80
C LEU A 12 -4.86 0.04 -13.27
N PRO A 13 -3.60 0.44 -13.56
CA PRO A 13 -3.02 0.28 -14.89
C PRO A 13 -3.13 -1.17 -15.37
N PRO A 14 -3.20 -1.41 -16.70
CA PRO A 14 -3.48 -2.74 -17.27
C PRO A 14 -2.43 -3.82 -16.96
N TYR A 15 -1.22 -3.42 -16.57
CA TYR A 15 -0.12 -4.31 -16.19
C TYR A 15 -0.11 -4.69 -14.70
N LEU A 16 -1.04 -4.16 -13.89
CA LEU A 16 -1.19 -4.46 -12.47
C LEU A 16 -2.51 -5.15 -12.18
N GLU A 17 -2.53 -5.98 -11.14
CA GLU A 17 -3.73 -6.64 -10.66
C GLU A 17 -3.77 -6.67 -9.12
N TYR A 18 -4.99 -6.76 -8.58
CA TYR A 18 -5.20 -6.99 -7.16
C TYR A 18 -5.12 -8.47 -6.82
N ALA A 19 -4.36 -8.79 -5.78
CA ALA A 19 -4.39 -10.09 -5.11
C ALA A 19 -4.67 -9.89 -3.60
N PHE A 20 -5.01 -10.98 -2.91
CA PHE A 20 -5.46 -10.91 -1.51
C PHE A 20 -4.71 -11.91 -0.64
N LEU A 21 -4.24 -11.47 0.53
CA LEU A 21 -3.50 -12.32 1.46
C LEU A 21 -4.42 -13.03 2.49
N GLY A 22 -5.68 -12.62 2.63
CA GLY A 22 -6.66 -13.19 3.58
C GLY A 22 -7.88 -13.82 2.91
N ASN A 23 -8.64 -14.61 3.68
CA ASN A 23 -9.77 -15.41 3.18
C ASN A 23 -10.93 -14.53 2.66
N ASN A 24 -11.17 -13.36 3.26
CA ASN A 24 -12.30 -12.48 2.95
C ASN A 24 -11.90 -11.19 2.20
N ARG A 25 -10.87 -11.23 1.34
CA ARG A 25 -10.36 -10.04 0.59
C ARG A 25 -9.89 -8.89 1.49
N GLU A 26 -9.53 -9.22 2.72
CA GLU A 26 -9.19 -8.28 3.79
C GLU A 26 -7.88 -7.49 3.56
N TRP A 27 -6.93 -8.10 2.85
CA TRP A 27 -5.57 -7.57 2.72
C TRP A 27 -5.20 -7.50 1.24
N PRO A 28 -5.63 -6.45 0.53
CA PRO A 28 -5.30 -6.26 -0.88
C PRO A 28 -3.81 -5.98 -1.03
N VAL A 29 -3.18 -6.68 -1.97
CA VAL A 29 -1.84 -6.37 -2.49
C VAL A 29 -1.95 -6.12 -3.99
N ILE A 30 -1.12 -5.23 -4.50
CA ILE A 30 -1.02 -4.98 -5.95
C ILE A 30 0.20 -5.73 -6.45
N ILE A 31 0.02 -6.54 -7.48
CA ILE A 31 1.07 -7.33 -8.11
C ILE A 31 1.07 -7.11 -9.62
N ALA A 32 2.15 -7.50 -10.29
CA ALA A 32 2.20 -7.49 -11.74
C ALA A 32 1.28 -8.56 -12.32
N LYS A 33 0.49 -8.19 -13.33
CA LYS A 33 -0.46 -9.08 -14.01
C LYS A 33 0.24 -10.16 -14.83
N ASP A 34 1.43 -9.86 -15.33
CA ASP A 34 2.20 -10.74 -16.23
C ASP A 34 2.98 -11.83 -15.49
N LEU A 35 2.77 -11.99 -14.17
CA LEU A 35 3.41 -13.05 -13.38
C LEU A 35 2.86 -14.43 -13.76
N ILE A 36 3.77 -15.41 -13.88
CA ILE A 36 3.37 -16.80 -14.11
C ILE A 36 2.66 -17.31 -12.85
N SER A 37 1.63 -18.16 -13.01
CA SER A 37 0.82 -18.67 -11.89
C SER A 37 1.65 -19.21 -10.71
N LYS A 38 2.78 -19.87 -10.99
CA LYS A 38 3.72 -20.39 -9.97
C LYS A 38 4.45 -19.28 -9.22
N GLU A 39 4.85 -18.23 -9.91
CA GLU A 39 5.52 -17.07 -9.30
C GLU A 39 4.52 -16.31 -8.42
N LYS A 40 3.29 -16.13 -8.91
CA LYS A 40 2.20 -15.50 -8.16
C LYS A 40 1.89 -16.26 -6.87
N THR A 41 1.77 -17.58 -6.90
CA THR A 41 1.53 -18.37 -5.67
C THR A 41 2.70 -18.31 -4.70
N ASN A 42 3.94 -18.40 -5.20
CA ASN A 42 5.14 -18.26 -4.37
C ASN A 42 5.22 -16.88 -3.72
N LEU A 43 4.97 -15.82 -4.48
CA LEU A 43 4.93 -14.44 -3.98
C LEU A 43 3.88 -14.28 -2.88
N LEU A 44 2.65 -14.74 -3.11
CA LEU A 44 1.59 -14.65 -2.12
C LEU A 44 1.91 -15.44 -0.85
N ASN A 45 2.57 -16.59 -0.95
CA ASN A 45 2.99 -17.37 0.22
C ASN A 45 4.06 -16.63 1.05
N VAL A 46 5.06 -16.02 0.39
CA VAL A 46 6.05 -15.19 1.07
C VAL A 46 5.40 -13.97 1.74
N LEU A 47 4.46 -13.31 1.07
CA LEU A 47 3.74 -12.17 1.63
C LEU A 47 2.84 -12.57 2.81
N LYS A 48 2.18 -13.74 2.74
CA LYS A 48 1.38 -14.29 3.86
C LYS A 48 2.25 -14.56 5.09
N THR A 49 3.42 -15.17 4.92
CA THR A 49 4.35 -15.44 6.03
C THR A 49 4.93 -14.16 6.63
N ARG A 50 5.11 -13.12 5.81
CA ARG A 50 5.65 -11.81 6.22
C ARG A 50 4.59 -10.73 6.44
N LYS A 51 3.33 -11.09 6.64
CA LYS A 51 2.22 -10.12 6.78
C LYS A 51 2.47 -9.05 7.86
N LYS A 52 3.15 -9.42 8.95
CA LYS A 52 3.51 -8.48 10.05
C LYS A 52 4.51 -7.40 9.64
N ALA A 53 5.28 -7.60 8.57
CA ALA A 53 6.20 -6.61 8.04
C ALA A 53 5.51 -5.60 7.12
N ILE A 54 4.29 -5.91 6.64
CA ILE A 54 3.51 -5.04 5.78
C ILE A 54 2.64 -4.17 6.69
N ALA A 55 2.96 -2.89 6.78
CA ALA A 55 2.14 -1.95 7.51
C ALA A 55 0.92 -1.55 6.68
N TRP A 56 -0.27 -1.92 7.14
CA TRP A 56 -1.55 -1.61 6.49
C TRP A 56 -2.14 -0.26 6.93
N LYS A 57 -1.71 0.23 8.09
CA LYS A 57 -2.07 1.52 8.67
C LYS A 57 -0.78 2.23 9.04
N LEU A 58 -0.79 3.57 9.04
CA LEU A 58 0.34 4.38 9.51
C LEU A 58 0.75 3.99 10.94
N THR A 59 -0.23 3.70 11.80
CA THR A 59 -0.03 3.21 13.17
C THR A 59 0.73 1.88 13.26
N ASN A 60 0.75 1.09 12.17
CA ASN A 60 1.41 -0.21 12.14
C ASN A 60 2.86 -0.11 11.66
N ILE A 61 3.34 1.08 11.24
CA ILE A 61 4.73 1.27 10.84
C ILE A 61 5.57 1.48 12.10
N LYS A 62 6.34 0.46 12.48
CA LYS A 62 7.19 0.50 13.67
C LYS A 62 8.27 1.59 13.53
N GLY A 63 8.30 2.53 14.48
CA GLY A 63 9.27 3.63 14.51
C GLY A 63 8.85 4.90 13.77
N ILE A 64 7.66 4.89 13.15
CA ILE A 64 7.01 6.12 12.69
C ILE A 64 5.95 6.48 13.72
N ASP A 65 6.12 7.64 14.35
CA ASP A 65 5.08 8.22 15.17
C ASP A 65 3.99 8.79 14.25
N PRO A 66 2.72 8.35 14.38
CA PRO A 66 1.60 8.94 13.65
C PRO A 66 1.53 10.47 13.78
N GLU A 67 1.95 11.04 14.93
CA GLU A 67 1.98 12.49 15.15
C GLU A 67 3.02 13.19 14.26
N PHE A 68 4.15 12.55 13.96
CA PHE A 68 5.12 13.08 13.00
C PHE A 68 4.60 13.05 11.56
N CYS A 69 3.77 12.07 11.19
CA CYS A 69 3.10 12.02 9.89
C CYS A 69 1.88 12.96 9.77
N LEU A 70 1.48 13.64 10.84
CA LEU A 70 0.44 14.67 10.82
C LEU A 70 0.95 16.03 10.30
N HIS A 71 2.16 16.11 9.74
CA HIS A 71 2.58 17.28 8.95
C HIS A 71 1.70 17.37 7.70
N LYS A 72 0.49 17.89 7.90
CA LYS A 72 -0.49 18.23 6.89
C LYS A 72 0.15 19.37 6.11
N ILE A 73 0.63 19.09 4.91
CA ILE A 73 1.00 20.15 3.98
C ILE A 73 -0.29 20.93 3.75
N LEU A 74 -0.39 22.10 4.38
CA LEU A 74 -1.47 23.04 4.14
C LEU A 74 -1.23 23.57 2.73
N LEU A 75 -1.93 23.01 1.75
CA LEU A 75 -1.99 23.58 0.42
C LEU A 75 -2.95 24.77 0.51
N GLU A 76 -2.44 26.00 0.54
CA GLU A 76 -3.27 27.18 0.29
C GLU A 76 -3.86 27.08 -1.12
N GLU A 77 -5.13 27.47 -1.31
CA GLU A 77 -5.89 27.27 -2.55
C GLU A 77 -5.22 27.86 -3.81
N GLU A 78 -4.29 28.79 -3.65
CA GLU A 78 -3.59 29.47 -4.75
C GLU A 78 -2.17 28.95 -5.01
N HIS A 79 -1.69 27.93 -4.27
CA HIS A 79 -0.30 27.52 -4.37
C HIS A 79 -0.08 26.42 -5.42
N SER A 80 0.67 26.74 -6.48
CA SER A 80 1.13 25.76 -7.47
C SER A 80 2.35 24.97 -6.95
N PRO A 81 2.42 23.64 -7.19
CA PRO A 81 3.57 22.84 -6.77
C PRO A 81 4.83 23.29 -7.51
N LYS A 82 5.83 23.78 -6.78
CA LYS A 82 7.13 24.18 -7.33
C LYS A 82 8.13 23.03 -7.14
N VAL A 83 8.66 22.50 -8.24
CA VAL A 83 9.81 21.59 -8.22
C VAL A 83 11.08 22.43 -8.32
N GLN A 84 11.90 22.43 -7.27
CA GLN A 84 13.24 23.03 -7.34
C GLN A 84 14.21 22.03 -7.97
N SER A 85 15.11 22.50 -8.84
CA SER A 85 16.19 21.67 -9.36
C SER A 85 17.09 21.22 -8.22
N GLN A 86 17.27 19.92 -8.07
CA GLN A 86 18.24 19.35 -7.15
C GLN A 86 19.66 19.75 -7.61
N ARG A 87 20.50 20.24 -6.68
CA ARG A 87 21.88 20.65 -6.96
C ARG A 87 22.78 19.46 -7.20
#